data_AF-A0AA88J1P4-F1
#
_entry.id   AF-A0AA88J1P4-F1
#
_cell.length_a   1.000
_cell.length_b   1.000
_cell.length_c   1.000
_cell.angle_alpha   90.00
_cell.angle_beta   90.00
_cell.angle_gamma   90.00
#
_symmetry.space_group_name_H-M   'P 1'
#
loop_
_entity.id
_entity.type
_entity.pdbx_description
1 polymer ?
#
loop_
_entity_poly.entity_id
_entity_poly.type
_entity_poly.pdbx_seq_one_letter_code
_entity_poly.pdbx_strand_id
1 'polypeptide(L)' 'MAPGIGGFGGLFPLGDTFLVASTDGVGTKLKLAFETGIHDTIGIDLVAMSVNDIVTSGVKPLFFLDYFATSRL' A
#
# COMPACT_ATOMS: atom_id res chain seq x y z
N MET A 1 11.91 5.38 20.06
CA MET A 1 12.40 4.62 18.89
C MET A 1 11.18 4.03 18.21
N ALA A 2 11.01 4.22 16.90
CA ALA A 2 10.05 3.43 16.15
C ALA A 2 10.64 2.01 15.99
N PRO A 3 9.93 0.95 16.40
CA PRO A 3 10.42 -0.42 16.22
C PRO A 3 10.58 -0.73 14.73
N GLY A 4 11.60 -1.52 14.39
CA GLY A 4 11.80 -2.03 13.03
C GLY A 4 10.80 -3.13 12.66
N ILE A 5 11.02 -3.76 11.51
CA ILE A 5 10.20 -4.89 11.03
C ILE A 5 10.21 -6.03 12.06
N GLY A 6 9.04 -6.65 12.28
CA GLY A 6 8.85 -7.78 13.21
C GLY A 6 8.16 -7.41 14.52
N GLY A 7 7.97 -6.11 14.80
CA GLY A 7 7.08 -5.66 15.88
C GLY A 7 5.59 -5.82 15.54
N PHE A 8 4.72 -5.76 16.55
CA PHE A 8 3.26 -5.86 16.37
C PHE A 8 2.68 -4.73 15.49
N GLY A 9 3.32 -3.55 15.50
CA GLY A 9 2.93 -2.42 14.67
C GLY A 9 4.09 -1.46 14.44
N GLY A 10 4.05 -0.76 13.30
CA GLY A 10 4.92 0.38 13.01
C GLY A 10 4.41 1.65 13.69
N LEU A 11 5.32 2.56 14.03
CA LEU A 11 4.99 3.86 14.61
C LEU A 11 5.41 4.98 13.66
N PHE A 12 4.52 5.93 13.41
CA PHE A 12 4.80 7.13 12.63
C PHE A 12 4.47 8.38 13.46
N PRO A 13 5.39 9.35 13.60
CA PRO A 13 5.12 10.56 14.36
C PRO A 13 4.09 11.44 13.64
N LEU A 14 3.01 11.78 14.33
CA LEU A 14 1.96 12.68 13.84
C LEU A 14 1.83 13.87 14.80
N GLY A 15 1.87 15.09 14.26
CA GLY A 15 1.60 16.32 15.02
C GLY A 15 0.11 16.66 15.05
N ASP A 16 -0.21 17.95 15.05
CA ASP A 16 -1.60 18.46 15.12
C ASP A 16 -2.31 18.51 13.75
N THR A 17 -2.07 17.51 12.90
CA THR A 17 -2.60 17.44 11.53
C THR A 17 -3.63 16.34 11.36
N PHE A 18 -4.58 16.53 10.43
CA PHE A 18 -5.52 15.48 10.03
C PHE A 18 -4.86 14.42 9.16
N LEU A 19 -5.40 13.20 9.24
CA LEU A 19 -5.02 12.09 8.38
C LEU A 19 -6.09 11.83 7.32
N VAL A 20 -5.64 11.53 6.11
CA VAL A 20 -6.46 10.92 5.06
C VAL A 20 -5.90 9.52 4.84
N ALA A 21 -6.76 8.52 4.95
CA ALA A 21 -6.42 7.13 4.69
C ALA A 21 -7.20 6.65 3.46
N SER A 22 -6.54 5.85 2.62
CA SER A 22 -7.16 5.12 1.52
C SER A 22 -6.70 3.67 1.56
N THR A 23 -7.52 2.78 1.02
CA THR A 23 -7.21 1.37 0.82
C THR A 23 -7.80 0.95 -0.52
N ASP A 24 -6.97 0.41 -1.39
CA ASP A 24 -7.39 -0.10 -2.69
C ASP A 24 -6.59 -1.35 -3.07
N GLY A 25 -7.11 -2.13 -4.01
CA GLY A 25 -6.46 -3.29 -4.58
C GLY A 25 -6.10 -3.09 -6.05
N VAL A 26 -5.20 -3.94 -6.55
CA VAL A 26 -4.85 -3.97 -7.99
C VAL A 26 -6.03 -4.48 -8.85
N GLY A 27 -6.92 -5.28 -8.27
CA GLY A 27 -8.09 -5.83 -8.96
C GLY A 27 -7.73 -6.89 -10.01
N THR A 28 -8.54 -6.99 -11.05
CA THR A 28 -8.43 -8.04 -12.08
C THR A 28 -7.17 -7.96 -12.92
N LYS A 29 -6.39 -6.86 -12.87
CA LYS A 29 -5.08 -6.75 -13.50
C LYS A 29 -4.08 -7.82 -12.97
N LEU A 30 -4.29 -8.32 -11.74
CA LEU A 30 -3.54 -9.46 -11.20
C LEU A 30 -3.63 -10.72 -12.09
N LYS A 31 -4.76 -10.92 -12.79
CA LYS A 31 -4.89 -12.06 -13.73
C LYS A 31 -3.85 -11.98 -14.85
N LEU A 32 -3.62 -10.79 -15.41
CA LEU A 32 -2.59 -10.58 -16.42
C LEU A 32 -1.18 -10.75 -15.85
N ALA A 33 -0.94 -10.31 -14.61
CA ALA A 33 0.33 -10.53 -13.94
C ALA A 33 0.62 -12.05 -13.78
N PHE A 34 -0.39 -12.86 -13.45
CA PHE A 34 -0.26 -14.32 -13.39
C PHE A 34 -0.06 -14.97 -14.75
N GLU A 35 -0.81 -14.54 -15.77
CA GLU A 35 -0.70 -15.08 -17.13
C GLU A 35 0.64 -14.78 -17.79
N THR A 36 1.21 -13.60 -17.51
CA THR A 36 2.48 -13.15 -18.10
C THR A 36 3.71 -13.50 -17.25
N GLY A 37 3.52 -13.89 -15.98
CA GLY A 37 4.60 -14.13 -15.04
C GLY A 37 5.34 -12.87 -14.58
N ILE A 38 4.80 -11.67 -14.85
CA ILE A 38 5.41 -10.39 -14.50
C ILE A 38 4.78 -9.90 -13.18
N HIS A 39 5.54 -9.98 -12.08
CA HIS A 39 5.08 -9.64 -10.73
C HIS A 39 5.84 -8.47 -10.08
N ASP A 40 7.00 -8.11 -10.61
CA ASP A 40 7.88 -7.07 -10.09
C ASP A 40 7.31 -5.65 -10.20
N THR A 41 6.40 -5.41 -11.15
CA THR A 41 5.75 -4.11 -11.31
C THR A 41 4.40 -4.01 -10.60
N ILE A 42 3.80 -5.12 -10.17
CA ILE A 42 2.40 -5.11 -9.72
C ILE A 42 2.20 -4.40 -8.38
N GLY A 43 3.24 -4.37 -7.54
CA GLY A 43 3.25 -3.58 -6.31
C GLY A 43 3.22 -2.06 -6.57
N ILE A 44 3.73 -1.62 -7.72
CA ILE A 44 3.67 -0.20 -8.12
C ILE A 44 2.22 0.19 -8.39
N ASP A 45 1.47 -0.66 -9.11
CA ASP A 45 0.04 -0.46 -9.33
C ASP A 45 -0.73 -0.40 -8.02
N LEU A 46 -0.43 -1.31 -7.06
CA LEU A 46 -1.08 -1.34 -5.75
C LEU A 46 -0.90 -0.01 -4.98
N VAL A 47 0.32 0.49 -4.91
CA VAL A 47 0.61 1.76 -4.24
C VAL A 47 -0.04 2.92 -4.99
N ALA A 48 0.04 2.94 -6.32
CA ALA A 48 -0.48 4.02 -7.14
C ALA A 48 -1.99 4.19 -6.99
N MET A 49 -2.77 3.10 -6.94
CA MET A 49 -4.23 3.17 -6.72
C MET A 49 -4.56 3.90 -5.40
N SER A 50 -4.00 3.44 -4.29
CA SER A 50 -4.25 4.05 -2.98
C SER A 50 -3.71 5.48 -2.85
N VAL A 51 -2.51 5.76 -3.40
CA VAL A 51 -1.85 7.08 -3.26
C VAL A 51 -2.50 8.13 -4.14
N ASN A 52 -2.88 7.78 -5.38
CA ASN A 52 -3.50 8.75 -6.29
C ASN A 52 -4.82 9.28 -5.74
N ASP A 53 -5.60 8.45 -5.04
CA ASP A 53 -6.83 8.90 -4.36
C ASP A 53 -6.56 10.02 -3.35
N ILE A 54 -5.62 9.81 -2.44
CA ILE A 54 -5.39 10.78 -1.36
C ILE A 54 -4.70 12.05 -1.87
N VAL A 55 -3.88 11.96 -2.93
CA VAL A 55 -3.17 13.13 -3.49
C VAL A 55 -4.15 14.17 -4.03
N THR A 56 -5.34 13.75 -4.51
CA THR A 56 -6.40 14.69 -4.93
C THR A 56 -6.93 15.58 -3.79
N SER A 57 -6.77 15.13 -2.54
CA SER A 57 -7.11 15.91 -1.34
C SER A 57 -5.99 16.88 -0.91
N GLY A 58 -4.91 17.00 -1.69
CA GLY A 58 -3.78 17.87 -1.39
C GLY A 58 -2.89 17.40 -0.23
N VAL A 59 -3.03 16.14 0.20
CA VAL A 59 -2.22 15.60 1.31
C VAL A 59 -0.91 14.99 0.83
N LYS A 60 0.07 14.93 1.73
CA LYS A 60 1.33 14.23 1.51
C LYS A 60 1.21 12.77 1.97
N PRO A 61 1.51 11.77 1.13
CA PRO A 61 1.60 10.37 1.58
C PRO A 61 2.68 10.19 2.65
N LEU A 62 2.38 9.45 3.72
CA LEU A 62 3.25 9.32 4.90
C LEU A 62 3.83 7.91 5.07
N PHE A 63 2.97 6.89 5.03
CA PHE A 63 3.35 5.48 5.16
C PHE A 63 2.36 4.61 4.36
N PHE A 64 2.74 3.36 4.12
CA PHE A 64 1.94 2.37 3.38
C PHE A 64 2.00 1.02 4.09
N LEU A 65 0.89 0.30 4.09
CA LEU A 65 0.83 -1.10 4.53
C LEU A 65 0.21 -1.92 3.40
N ASP A 66 0.76 -3.09 3.15
CA ASP A 66 0.21 -4.06 2.21
C ASP A 66 -0.34 -5.29 2.94
N TYR A 67 -1.21 -6.02 2.24
CA TYR A 67 -1.73 -7.31 2.68
C TYR A 67 -1.63 -8.30 1.53
N PHE A 68 -0.85 -9.37 1.74
CA PHE A 68 -0.67 -10.44 0.79
C PHE A 68 -1.51 -11.67 1.18
N ALA A 69 -2.26 -12.20 0.22
CA ALA A 69 -3.04 -13.43 0.38
C ALA A 69 -2.75 -14.42 -0.74
N THR A 70 -2.60 -15.69 -0.38
CA THR A 70 -2.35 -16.81 -1.30
C THR A 70 -3.08 -18.05 -0.80
N SER A 71 -3.51 -18.92 -1.70
CA SER A 71 -4.11 -20.22 -1.33
C SER A 71 -3.08 -21.25 -0.87
N ARG A 72 -1.78 -20.98 -1.05
CA ARG A 72 -0.66 -21.84 -0.69
C ARG A 72 0.59 -21.03 -0.35
N LEU A 73 1.38 -21.51 0.62
CA LEU A 73 2.72 -21.00 0.94
C LEU A 73 3.79 -21.88 0.33
#